data_AF-A0A926B4F9-F1
#
_entry.id   AF-A0A926B4F9-F1
#
_cell.length_a   1.000
_cell.length_b   1.000
_cell.length_c   1.000
_cell.angle_alpha   90.00
_cell.angle_beta   90.00
_cell.angle_gamma   90.00
#
_symmetry.space_group_name_H-M   'P 1'
#
loop_
_entity.id
_entity.type
_entity.pdbx_description
1 polymer ?
#
loop_
_entity_poly.entity_id
_entity_poly.type
_entity_poly.pdbx_seq_one_letter_code
_entity_poly.pdbx_strand_id
1 'polypeptide(L)' 'PKAIEDLVFAMKPGEVRGPVRADRGFHVIKLVDRKTTDAKPLADVEDDIRMQLRQKEMDKQTKSYLAELRKKSLVDIRY' A
#
# COMPACT_ATOMS: atom_id res chain seq x y z
N PRO A 1 5.78 -7.20 -1.30
CA PRO A 1 5.40 -7.43 0.12
C PRO A 1 5.90 -6.28 0.98
N LYS A 2 5.03 -5.70 1.82
CA LYS A 2 5.37 -4.54 2.65
C LYS A 2 6.61 -4.77 3.52
N ALA A 3 6.78 -6.00 4.04
CA ALA A 3 7.95 -6.40 4.82
C ALA A 3 9.30 -6.30 4.09
N ILE A 4 9.33 -6.50 2.77
CA ILE A 4 10.55 -6.36 1.96
C ILE A 4 10.82 -4.88 1.68
N GLU A 5 9.77 -4.12 1.41
CA GLU A 5 9.85 -2.69 1.14
C GLU A 5 10.43 -1.93 2.34
N ASP A 6 9.88 -2.14 3.54
CA ASP A 6 10.36 -1.52 4.78
C ASP A 6 11.83 -1.88 5.05
N LEU A 7 12.23 -3.14 4.78
CA LEU A 7 13.61 -3.60 4.94
C LEU A 7 14.57 -2.88 3.98
N VAL A 8 14.20 -2.78 2.70
CA VAL A 8 15.01 -2.11 1.67
C VAL A 8 15.16 -0.62 1.96
N PHE A 9 14.14 0.03 2.53
CA PHE A 9 14.23 1.42 2.98
C PHE A 9 15.17 1.62 4.17
N ALA A 10 15.37 0.61 5.01
CA ALA A 10 16.34 0.65 6.12
C ALA A 10 17.77 0.26 5.74
N MET A 11 17.98 -0.39 4.59
CA MET A 11 19.31 -0.87 4.14
C MET A 11 20.18 0.24 3.55
N LYS A 12 21.50 0.05 3.65
CA LYS A 12 22.50 0.87 2.93
C LYS A 12 22.85 0.26 1.58
N PRO A 13 23.18 1.06 0.55
CA PRO A 13 23.70 0.52 -0.71
C PRO A 13 24.90 -0.41 -0.48
N GLY A 14 24.93 -1.54 -1.17
CA GLY A 14 25.89 -2.63 -1.01
C GLY A 14 25.51 -3.69 0.04
N GLU A 15 24.53 -3.41 0.92
CA GLU A 15 24.15 -4.31 2.01
C GLU A 15 23.35 -5.52 1.50
N VAL A 16 23.60 -6.69 2.10
CA VAL A 16 22.84 -7.93 1.86
C VAL A 16 22.10 -8.31 3.14
N ARG A 17 20.80 -8.59 3.04
CA ARG A 17 19.96 -9.06 4.16
C ARG A 17 19.11 -10.25 3.78
N GLY A 18 18.98 -11.19 4.70
CA GLY A 18 18.10 -12.35 4.56
C GLY A 18 18.48 -13.50 5.50
N PRO A 19 17.68 -14.58 5.51
CA PRO A 19 16.45 -14.76 4.72
C PRO A 19 15.22 -14.06 5.35
N VAL A 20 14.45 -13.34 4.53
CA VAL A 20 13.20 -12.65 4.91
C VAL A 20 12.02 -13.51 4.52
N ARG A 21 11.13 -13.82 5.47
CA ARG A 21 9.90 -14.57 5.20
C ARG A 21 8.90 -13.70 4.43
N ALA A 22 8.42 -14.20 3.31
CA ALA A 22 7.31 -13.61 2.54
C ALA A 22 6.24 -14.67 2.27
N ASP A 23 5.13 -14.24 1.68
CA ASP A 23 3.92 -15.04 1.49
C ASP A 23 4.15 -16.36 0.73
N ARG A 24 5.23 -16.46 -0.07
CA ARG A 24 5.59 -17.67 -0.84
C ARG A 24 7.01 -18.19 -0.58
N GLY A 25 7.56 -17.97 0.62
CA GLY A 25 8.87 -18.54 0.99
C GLY A 25 9.84 -17.51 1.59
N PHE A 26 11.11 -17.59 1.20
CA PHE A 26 12.17 -16.74 1.72
C PHE A 26 12.84 -15.92 0.62
N HIS A 27 13.14 -14.66 0.91
CA HIS A 27 13.90 -13.77 0.03
C HIS A 27 15.23 -13.37 0.67
N VAL A 28 16.31 -13.38 -0.12
CA VAL A 28 17.59 -12.75 0.21
C VAL A 28 17.73 -11.53 -0.69
N ILE A 29 18.04 -10.37 -0.10
CA ILE A 29 17.98 -9.08 -0.77
C ILE A 29 19.36 -8.43 -0.69
N LYS A 30 19.87 -7.94 -1.83
CA LYS A 30 21.06 -7.09 -1.90
C LYS A 30 20.64 -5.72 -2.44
N LEU A 31 20.88 -4.66 -1.68
CA LEU A 31 20.66 -3.31 -2.17
C LEU A 31 21.84 -2.92 -3.06
N VAL A 32 21.63 -2.85 -4.37
CA VAL A 32 22.71 -2.53 -5.31
C VAL A 32 23.00 -1.03 -5.33
N ASP A 33 21.95 -0.22 -5.37
CA ASP A 33 22.03 1.23 -5.47
C ASP A 33 20.74 1.86 -4.91
N ARG A 34 20.82 3.12 -4.47
CA ARG A 34 19.66 3.91 -4.06
C ARG A 34 19.66 5.23 -4.81
N LYS A 35 18.70 5.37 -5.73
CA LYS A 35 18.44 6.65 -6.39
C LYS A 35 17.50 7.47 -5.52
N THR A 36 17.97 8.61 -5.05
CA THR A 36 17.11 9.64 -4.45
C THR A 36 16.64 10.55 -5.58
N THR A 37 15.42 10.36 -6.04
CA THR A 37 14.75 11.36 -6.87
C THR A 37 14.10 12.35 -5.93
N ASP A 38 14.34 13.64 -6.15
CA ASP A 38 13.64 14.68 -5.41
C ASP A 38 12.12 14.50 -5.59
N ALA A 39 11.38 14.78 -4.52
CA ALA A 39 9.92 14.77 -4.61
C ALA A 39 9.51 15.76 -5.71
N LYS A 40 8.60 15.33 -6.59
CA LYS A 40 8.04 16.21 -7.62
C LYS A 40 7.45 17.46 -6.93
N PRO A 41 7.64 18.66 -7.49
CA PRO A 41 6.99 19.86 -6.99
C PRO A 41 5.49 19.64 -6.79
N LEU A 42 4.93 20.18 -5.71
CA LEU A 42 3.50 20.03 -5.41
C LEU A 42 2.62 20.45 -6.60
N ALA A 43 3.00 21.52 -7.31
CA ALA A 43 2.30 22.02 -8.48
C ALA A 43 2.12 20.96 -9.58
N ASP A 44 3.08 20.04 -9.74
CA ASP A 44 3.04 19.02 -10.80
C ASP A 44 2.16 17.81 -10.42
N VAL A 45 1.84 17.65 -9.13
CA VAL A 45 1.12 16.48 -8.59
C VAL A 45 -0.17 16.84 -7.86
N GLU A 46 -0.51 18.14 -7.77
CA GLU A 46 -1.66 18.61 -7.00
C GLU A 46 -2.97 18.03 -7.52
N ASP A 47 -3.16 18.02 -8.83
CA ASP A 47 -4.37 17.49 -9.46
C ASP A 47 -4.50 15.97 -9.26
N ASP A 48 -3.40 15.23 -9.36
CA ASP A 48 -3.36 13.79 -9.08
C ASP A 48 -3.70 13.50 -7.61
N ILE A 49 -3.12 14.27 -6.67
CA ILE A 49 -3.42 14.14 -5.24
C ILE A 49 -4.90 14.43 -4.99
N ARG A 50 -5.44 15.51 -5.59
CA ARG A 50 -6.86 15.88 -5.43
C ARG A 50 -7.78 14.79 -5.95
N MET A 51 -7.46 14.20 -7.10
CA MET A 51 -8.21 13.07 -7.67
C MET A 51 -8.15 11.84 -6.75
N GLN A 52 -6.97 11.49 -6.25
CA GLN A 52 -6.80 10.35 -5.34
C GLN A 52 -7.57 10.54 -4.02
N LEU A 53 -7.54 11.75 -3.44
CA LEU A 53 -8.30 12.07 -2.23
C LEU A 53 -9.80 11.97 -2.48
N ARG A 54 -10.28 12.48 -3.63
CA ARG A 54 -11.70 12.35 -4.00
C ARG A 54 -12.11 10.89 -4.14
N GLN A 55 -11.32 10.07 -4.83
CA GLN A 55 -11.61 8.64 -4.99
C GLN A 55 -11.65 7.94 -3.62
N LYS A 56 -10.70 8.25 -2.74
CA LYS A 56 -10.63 7.66 -1.40
C LYS A 56 -11.85 7.97 -0.54
N GLU A 57 -12.35 9.21 -0.59
CA GLU A 57 -13.59 9.58 0.12
C GLU A 57 -14.83 8.92 -0.48
N MET A 58 -14.91 8.81 -1.81
CA MET A 58 -15.99 8.08 -2.50
C MET A 58 -16.01 6.60 -2.11
N ASP A 59 -14.85 5.95 -2.09
CA ASP A 59 -14.72 4.54 -1.69
C ASP A 59 -15.12 4.34 -0.23
N LYS A 60 -14.76 5.30 0.64
CA LYS A 60 -15.12 5.28 2.06
C LYS A 60 -16.63 5.40 2.24
N GLN A 61 -17.28 6.37 1.57
CA GLN A 61 -18.74 6.50 1.62
C GLN A 61 -19.45 5.27 1.07
N THR A 62 -18.97 4.72 -0.05
CA THR A 62 -19.53 3.51 -0.65
C THR A 62 -19.43 2.33 0.32
N LYS A 63 -18.28 2.14 0.98
CA LYS A 63 -18.10 1.10 2.00
C LYS A 63 -19.04 1.30 3.19
N SER A 64 -19.20 2.54 3.68
CA SER A 64 -20.13 2.84 4.77
C SER A 64 -21.57 2.56 4.37
N TYR A 65 -22.00 2.99 3.19
CA TYR A 65 -23.33 2.73 2.66
C TYR A 65 -23.62 1.24 2.48
N LEU A 66 -22.66 0.49 1.92
CA LEU A 66 -22.78 -0.98 1.80
C LEU A 66 -22.82 -1.67 3.17
N ALA A 67 -22.06 -1.18 4.15
CA ALA A 67 -22.11 -1.70 5.52
C ALA A 67 -23.48 -1.46 6.17
N GLU A 68 -24.08 -0.29 5.95
CA GLU A 68 -25.44 0.01 6.43
C GLU A 68 -26.49 -0.86 5.74
N LEU A 69 -26.42 -1.02 4.42
CA LEU A 69 -27.34 -1.90 3.68
C LEU A 69 -27.24 -3.34 4.16
N ARG A 70 -26.03 -3.88 4.33
CA ARG A 70 -25.79 -5.23 4.89
C ARG A 70 -26.35 -5.38 6.30
N LYS A 71 -26.34 -4.34 7.12
CA LYS A 71 -26.90 -4.37 8.48
C LYS A 71 -28.43 -4.34 8.47
N LYS A 72 -29.04 -3.66 7.49
CA LYS A 72 -30.50 -3.57 7.32
C LYS A 72 -31.10 -4.83 6.68
N SER A 73 -30.36 -5.53 5.83
CA SER A 73 -30.75 -6.85 5.32
C SER A 73 -30.31 -7.93 6.32
N LEU A 74 -31.24 -8.65 6.94
CA LEU A 74 -30.95 -9.90 7.65
C LEU A 74 -30.32 -10.89 6.65
N VAL A 75 -28.98 -10.96 6.59
CA VAL A 75 -28.29 -11.92 5.73
C VAL A 75 -28.41 -13.30 6.40
N ASP A 76 -29.49 -14.01 6.08
CA ASP A 76 -29.65 -15.43 6.40
C ASP A 76 -28.73 -16.23 5.47
N ILE A 77 -27.50 -16.48 5.93
CA ILE A 77 -26.59 -17.43 5.28
C ILE A 77 -27.05 -18.82 5.73
N ARG A 78 -27.94 -19.44 4.96
CA ARG A 78 -28.23 -20.88 5.12
C ARG A 78 -27.08 -21.68 4.54
N TYR A 79 -26.48 -22.51 5.38
CA TYR A 79 -25.49 -23.52 5.02
C TYR A 79 -26.17 -24.83 4.61
#